data_AF-A0A535KC58-F1
#
_entry.id   AF-A0A535KC58-F1
#
_cell.length_a   1.000
_cell.length_b   1.000
_cell.length_c   1.000
_cell.angle_alpha   90.00
_cell.angle_beta   90.00
_cell.angle_gamma   90.00
#
_symmetry.space_group_name_H-M   'P 1'
#
loop_
_entity.id
_entity.type
_entity.pdbx_description
1 polymer ?
#
loop_
_entity_poly.entity_id
_entity_poly.type
_entity_poly.pdbx_seq_one_letter_code
_entity_poly.pdbx_strand_id
1 'polypeptide(L)' 'MGEFSAAESSLLGRYFTNLDRPVFALRNLPEVVKGALFSRYSRTEKSLRRVLLDEFINQPDSGFDRLAGSPPADDDMVAV' A
#
# COMPACT_ATOMS: atom_id res chain seq x y z
N MET A 1 13.74 -15.56 5.05
CA MET A 1 13.45 -15.24 3.64
C MET A 1 12.11 -14.53 3.66
N GLY A 2 12.06 -13.23 3.34
CA GLY A 2 10.88 -12.40 3.56
C GLY A 2 9.71 -12.79 2.65
N GLU A 3 8.48 -12.57 3.11
CA GLU A 3 7.23 -12.79 2.36
C GLU A 3 7.12 -11.90 1.10
N PHE A 4 7.93 -10.84 1.01
CA PHE A 4 7.94 -9.87 -0.08
C PHE A 4 9.36 -9.67 -0.63
N SER A 5 9.46 -9.47 -1.94
CA SER A 5 10.66 -8.98 -2.64
C SER A 5 11.06 -7.59 -2.13
N ALA A 6 12.33 -7.19 -2.35
CA ALA A 6 12.79 -5.85 -2.05
C ALA A 6 11.95 -4.76 -2.75
N ALA A 7 11.55 -5.01 -4.00
CA ALA A 7 10.69 -4.09 -4.76
C ALA A 7 9.27 -3.99 -4.16
N GLU A 8 8.66 -5.13 -3.87
CA GLU A 8 7.33 -5.20 -3.23
C GLU A 8 7.33 -4.54 -1.85
N SER A 9 8.39 -4.79 -1.06
CA SER A 9 8.58 -4.20 0.26
C SER A 9 8.72 -2.69 0.19
N SER A 10 9.43 -2.17 -0.82
CA SER A 10 9.56 -0.73 -1.02
C SER A 10 8.23 -0.06 -1.37
N LEU A 11 7.34 -0.74 -2.11
CA LEU A 11 6.00 -0.23 -2.41
C LEU A 11 5.11 -0.27 -1.17
N LEU A 12 5.05 -1.41 -0.48
CA LEU A 12 4.22 -1.59 0.71
C LEU A 12 4.67 -0.72 1.89
N GLY A 13 5.98 -0.49 2.03
CA GLY A 13 6.55 0.31 3.11
C GLY A 13 6.04 1.76 3.14
N ARG A 14 5.51 2.27 2.02
CA ARG A 14 4.89 3.61 1.94
C ARG A 14 3.54 3.68 2.67
N TYR A 15 2.83 2.55 2.75
CA TYR A 15 1.44 2.49 3.22
C TYR A 15 1.27 1.78 4.56
N PHE A 16 2.26 1.01 4.99
CA PHE A 16 2.26 0.32 6.29
C PHE A 16 3.36 0.88 7.21
N THR A 17 3.14 0.82 8.53
CA THR A 17 4.19 1.17 9.50
C THR A 17 5.25 0.08 9.68
N ASN A 18 4.90 -1.18 9.40
CA ASN A 18 5.82 -2.31 9.35
C ASN A 18 5.23 -3.45 8.47
N LEU A 19 6.11 -4.30 7.94
CA LEU A 19 5.71 -5.40 7.04
C LEU A 19 5.80 -6.78 7.69
N ASP A 20 6.55 -6.91 8.78
CA ASP A 20 6.89 -8.18 9.42
C ASP A 20 6.20 -8.41 10.78
N ARG A 21 5.58 -7.38 11.38
CA ARG A 21 4.97 -7.51 12.70
C ARG A 21 3.46 -7.76 12.62
N PRO A 22 2.88 -8.43 13.65
CA PRO A 22 1.44 -8.70 13.70
C PRO A 22 0.59 -7.43 13.85
N VAL A 23 1.11 -6.40 14.51
CA VAL A 23 0.42 -5.11 14.71
C VAL A 23 1.06 -4.05 13.84
N PHE A 24 0.24 -3.40 13.01
CA PHE A 24 0.65 -2.35 12.08
C PHE A 24 -0.47 -1.33 11.90
N ALA A 25 -0.12 -0.15 11.38
CA ALA A 25 -1.08 0.87 11.00
C ALA A 25 -0.97 1.16 9.50
N LEU A 26 -2.10 1.54 8.90
CA LEU A 26 -2.18 2.06 7.55
C LEU A 26 -1.93 3.56 7.55
N ARG A 27 -1.02 4.02 6.70
CA ARG A 27 -0.65 5.43 6.52
C ARG A 27 -0.68 5.79 5.04
N ASN A 28 -0.79 7.08 4.74
CA ASN A 28 -0.65 7.61 3.38
C ASN A 28 -1.59 6.97 2.33
N LEU A 29 -2.73 6.44 2.78
CA LEU A 29 -3.79 5.88 1.93
C LEU A 29 -5.04 6.77 2.03
N PRO A 30 -5.70 7.09 0.92
CA PRO A 30 -7.03 7.72 0.93
C PRO A 30 -8.04 6.84 1.68
N GLU A 31 -9.01 7.46 2.36
CA GLU A 31 -10.01 6.73 3.15
C GLU A 31 -10.86 5.79 2.30
N VAL A 32 -11.21 6.21 1.07
CA VAL A 32 -11.94 5.38 0.10
C VAL A 32 -11.17 4.10 -0.25
N VAL A 33 -9.84 4.19 -0.37
CA VAL A 33 -8.97 3.04 -0.65
C VAL A 33 -8.91 2.12 0.57
N LYS A 34 -8.83 2.67 1.80
CA LYS A 34 -8.89 1.85 3.02
C LYS A 34 -10.20 1.06 3.09
N GLY A 35 -11.34 1.72 2.83
CA GLY A 35 -12.66 1.07 2.83
C GLY A 35 -12.74 -0.05 1.80
N ALA A 36 -12.30 0.20 0.56
CA ALA A 36 -12.24 -0.81 -0.48
C ALA A 36 -11.29 -1.97 -0.12
N LEU A 37 -10.12 -1.68 0.46
CA LEU A 37 -9.14 -2.66 0.88
C LEU A 37 -9.71 -3.61 1.94
N PHE A 38 -10.33 -3.07 3.01
CA PHE A 38 -10.96 -3.89 4.04
C PHE A 38 -12.13 -4.72 3.50
N SER A 39 -12.92 -4.16 2.56
CA SER A 39 -13.99 -4.89 1.89
C SER A 39 -13.49 -6.04 1.02
N ARG A 40 -12.33 -5.90 0.35
CA ARG A 40 -11.71 -6.99 -0.43
C ARG A 40 -11.10 -8.03 0.49
N TYR A 41 -10.35 -7.59 1.49
CA TYR A 41 -9.71 -8.43 2.49
C TYR A 41 -10.71 -9.35 3.22
N SER A 42 -11.91 -8.87 3.55
CA SER A 42 -12.92 -9.69 4.23
C SER A 42 -13.44 -10.88 3.41
N ARG A 43 -13.14 -10.94 2.11
CA ARG A 43 -13.61 -11.97 1.17
C ARG A 43 -12.49 -12.89 0.69
N THR A 44 -11.31 -12.82 1.28
CA THR A 44 -10.14 -13.63 0.90
C THR A 44 -9.36 -14.10 2.12
N GLU A 45 -8.59 -15.17 1.97
CA GLU A 45 -7.67 -15.67 2.99
C GLU A 45 -6.28 -15.02 2.91
N LYS A 46 -6.06 -14.13 1.93
CA LYS A 46 -4.79 -13.39 1.77
C LYS A 46 -4.59 -12.36 2.89
N SER A 47 -3.32 -12.12 3.25
CA SER A 47 -2.98 -11.03 4.16
C SER A 47 -3.34 -9.65 3.56
N LEU A 48 -3.69 -8.69 4.42
CA LEU A 48 -4.08 -7.34 3.98
C LEU A 48 -2.99 -6.65 3.13
N ARG A 49 -1.71 -6.92 3.44
CA ARG A 49 -0.55 -6.46 2.65
C ARG A 49 -0.56 -7.03 1.25
N ARG A 50 -0.85 -8.34 1.12
CA ARG A 50 -0.92 -9.01 -0.17
C ARG A 50 -2.11 -8.55 -1.00
N VAL A 51 -3.26 -8.30 -0.37
CA VAL A 51 -4.43 -7.74 -1.05
C VAL A 51 -4.11 -6.36 -1.62
N LEU A 52 -3.49 -5.46 -0.85
CA LEU A 52 -3.09 -4.14 -1.36
C LEU A 52 -2.13 -4.26 -2.55
N LEU A 53 -1.14 -5.16 -2.45
CA LEU A 53 -0.15 -5.33 -3.50
C LEU A 53 -0.74 -5.93 -4.78
N ASP A 54 -1.41 -7.07 -4.69
CA ASP A 54 -1.88 -7.84 -5.85
C ASP A 54 -3.15 -7.29 -6.48
N GLU A 55 -4.02 -6.62 -5.72
CA GLU A 55 -5.34 -6.19 -6.19
C GLU A 55 -5.47 -4.68 -6.39
N PHE A 56 -4.55 -3.89 -5.83
CA PHE A 56 -4.56 -2.43 -5.98
C PHE A 56 -3.29 -1.93 -6.69
N ILE A 57 -2.11 -2.13 -6.10
CA ILE A 57 -0.85 -1.57 -6.64
C ILE A 57 -0.48 -2.20 -7.99
N ASN A 58 -0.52 -3.53 -8.09
CA ASN A 58 -0.15 -4.24 -9.31
C ASN A 58 -1.31 -4.39 -10.32
N GLN A 59 -2.49 -3.86 -10.00
CA GLN A 59 -3.65 -3.88 -10.91
C GLN A 59 -3.85 -2.50 -11.54
N PRO A 60 -3.50 -2.33 -12.84
CA PRO A 60 -3.64 -1.04 -13.51
C PRO A 60 -5.11 -0.58 -13.59
N ASP A 61 -6.06 -1.51 -13.64
CA ASP A 61 -7.50 -1.21 -13.72
C ASP A 61 -8.14 -0.87 -12.36
N SER A 62 -7.41 -1.06 -11.25
CA SER A 62 -7.95 -0.79 -9.90
C SER A 62 -8.27 0.68 -9.64
N GLY A 63 -7.75 1.59 -10.47
CA GLY A 63 -7.83 3.04 -10.24
C GLY A 63 -7.00 3.51 -9.04
N PHE A 64 -6.16 2.66 -8.45
CA PHE A 64 -5.35 2.99 -7.27
C PHE A 64 -4.46 4.21 -7.52
N ASP A 65 -3.77 4.28 -8.65
CA ASP A 65 -2.87 5.40 -8.98
C ASP A 65 -3.61 6.75 -9.06
N ARG A 66 -4.84 6.74 -9.59
CA ARG A 66 -5.71 7.92 -9.66
C ARG A 66 -6.17 8.41 -8.29
N LEU A 67 -6.35 7.49 -7.34
CA LEU A 67 -6.88 7.78 -6.00
C LEU A 67 -5.77 8.11 -5.00
N ALA A 68 -4.67 7.37 -5.05
CA ALA A 68 -3.53 7.55 -4.16
C ALA A 68 -2.75 8.84 -4.49
N GLY A 69 -2.94 9.39 -5.70
CA GLY A 69 -2.03 10.35 -6.28
C GLY A 69 -0.69 9.67 -6.56
N SER A 70 0.07 10.14 -7.55
CA SER A 70 1.48 9.81 -7.57
C SER A 70 2.05 10.18 -6.18
N PRO A 71 2.83 9.29 -5.52
CA PRO A 71 3.49 9.67 -4.28
C PRO A 71 4.23 10.98 -4.56
N PRO A 72 4.22 11.96 -3.64
CA PRO A 72 5.02 13.15 -3.83
C PRO A 72 6.43 12.66 -4.17
N ALA A 73 6.90 13.01 -5.36
CA ALA A 73 8.31 12.92 -5.66
C ALA A 73 8.99 13.64 -4.49
N ASP A 74 9.92 12.94 -3.87
CA ASP A 74 10.70 13.37 -2.71
C ASP A 74 10.79 14.90 -2.62
N ASP A 75 10.25 15.42 -1.52
CA ASP A 75 10.18 16.83 -1.12
C ASP A 75 11.32 17.64 -1.76
N ASP A 76 10.96 18.64 -2.57
CA ASP A 76 11.88 19.63 -3.09
C ASP A 76 12.67 20.19 -1.91
N MET A 77 13.90 19.73 -1.76
CA MET A 77 14.81 20.13 -0.71
C MET A 77 15.20 21.58 -1.00
N VAL A 78 14.34 22.52 -0.62
CA VAL A 78 14.64 23.95 -0.59
C VAL A 78 15.66 24.16 0.51
N ALA A 79 16.93 24.05 0.15
CA ALA A 79 18.00 24.68 0.88
C ALA A 79 17.84 26.20 0.73
N VAL A 80 17.39 26.87 1.79
CA VAL A 80 17.55 28.32 1.98
C VAL A 80 18.84 28.60 2.72
#